data_AF-A0A257QNX4-F1
#
_entry.id   AF-A0A257QNX4-F1
#
_cell.length_a   1.000
_cell.length_b   1.000
_cell.length_c   1.000
_cell.angle_alpha   90.00
_cell.angle_beta   90.00
_cell.angle_gamma   90.00
#
_symmetry.space_group_name_H-M   'P 1'
#
loop_
_entity.id
_entity.type
_entity.pdbx_description
1 polymer ?
#
loop_
_entity_poly.entity_id
_entity_poly.type
_entity_poly.pdbx_seq_one_letter_code
_entity_poly.pdbx_strand_id
1 'polypeptide(L)'
;MAGRRKGEQGDLVGLAVIALVGGGAALFRQLAIVPRATVGQCAAHPAPLFCLPRQAVLWAQYEQWFGAAALLLGLAGFVLGNRLLGIAAIAIGIAATVNYNATWGLFGAALGLWAWIGAATGRRLTTPPEPSP
;
A
#
# COMPACT_ATOMS: atom_id res chain seq x y z
N MET A 1 24.64 17.27 10.81
CA MET A 1 24.77 16.13 9.85
C MET A 1 24.04 14.85 10.28
N ALA A 2 23.84 14.57 11.57
CA ALA A 2 23.17 13.34 12.03
C ALA A 2 21.69 13.21 11.62
N GLY A 3 20.94 14.32 11.51
CA GLY A 3 19.52 14.29 11.12
C GLY A 3 19.25 13.84 9.68
N ARG A 4 20.19 14.09 8.75
CA ARG A 4 20.02 13.74 7.32
C ARG A 4 20.02 12.23 7.09
N ARG A 5 20.92 11.50 7.79
CA ARG A 5 21.02 10.03 7.68
C ARG A 5 19.78 9.31 8.20
N LYS A 6 19.14 9.84 9.25
CA LYS A 6 17.95 9.23 9.86
C LYS A 6 16.72 9.35 8.95
N GLY A 7 16.61 10.45 8.19
CA GLY A 7 15.57 10.63 7.18
C GLY A 7 15.71 9.64 6.02
N GLU A 8 16.93 9.55 5.48
CA GLU A 8 17.31 8.68 4.36
C GLU A 8 17.12 7.19 4.67
N GLN A 9 17.53 6.74 5.87
CA GLN A 9 17.33 5.35 6.28
C GLN A 9 15.83 5.00 6.39
N GLY A 10 14.99 5.93 6.85
CA GLY A 10 13.55 5.73 6.83
C GLY A 10 12.95 5.65 5.42
N ASP A 11 13.56 6.33 4.44
CA ASP A 11 13.07 6.32 3.05
C ASP A 11 13.41 5.00 2.39
N LEU A 12 14.62 4.50 2.62
CA LEU A 12 15.04 3.17 2.18
C LEU A 12 14.15 2.07 2.76
N VAL A 13 13.81 2.16 4.05
CA VAL A 13 12.88 1.21 4.68
C VAL A 13 11.49 1.32 4.04
N GLY A 14 10.99 2.53 3.80
CA GLY A 14 9.72 2.74 3.12
C GLY A 14 9.69 2.14 1.71
N LEU A 15 10.73 2.39 0.92
CA LEU A 15 10.91 1.80 -0.41
C LEU A 15 10.99 0.27 -0.35
N ALA A 16 11.72 -0.29 0.62
CA ALA A 16 11.82 -1.73 0.82
C ALA A 16 10.44 -2.34 1.14
N VAL A 17 9.65 -1.70 2.00
CA VAL A 17 8.27 -2.15 2.31
C VAL A 17 7.40 -2.11 1.05
N ILE A 18 7.44 -1.02 0.29
CA ILE A 18 6.67 -0.88 -0.95
C ILE A 18 7.07 -1.95 -1.96
N ALA A 19 8.37 -2.19 -2.14
CA ALA A 19 8.90 -3.20 -3.05
C ALA A 19 8.51 -4.62 -2.62
N LEU A 20 8.60 -4.94 -1.32
CA LEU A 20 8.23 -6.25 -0.78
C LEU A 20 6.73 -6.53 -0.91
N VAL A 21 5.88 -5.55 -0.57
CA VAL A 21 4.42 -5.70 -0.66
C VAL A 21 3.98 -5.77 -2.12
N GLY A 22 4.42 -4.82 -2.96
CA GLY A 22 4.07 -4.78 -4.37
C GLY A 22 4.61 -5.98 -5.15
N GLY A 23 5.89 -6.29 -4.97
CA GLY A 23 6.55 -7.43 -5.59
C GLY A 23 5.99 -8.77 -5.10
N GLY A 24 5.72 -8.89 -3.79
CA GLY A 24 5.08 -10.06 -3.21
C GLY A 24 3.67 -10.28 -3.73
N ALA A 25 2.86 -9.23 -3.84
CA ALA A 25 1.52 -9.30 -4.44
C ALA A 25 1.58 -9.72 -5.91
N ALA A 26 2.50 -9.14 -6.69
CA ALA A 26 2.69 -9.49 -8.10
C ALA A 26 3.14 -10.95 -8.27
N LEU A 27 4.13 -11.39 -7.48
CA LEU A 27 4.63 -12.76 -7.50
C LEU A 27 3.54 -13.75 -7.09
N PHE A 28 2.83 -13.48 -5.99
CA PHE A 28 1.71 -14.30 -5.55
C PHE A 28 0.65 -14.42 -6.63
N ARG A 29 0.31 -13.33 -7.32
CA ARG A 29 -0.63 -13.36 -8.45
C ARG A 29 -0.17 -14.29 -9.56
N GLN A 30 1.10 -14.20 -9.97
CA GLN A 30 1.65 -15.03 -11.04
C GLN A 30 1.74 -16.51 -10.69
N LEU A 31 1.93 -16.85 -9.40
CA LEU A 31 2.09 -18.25 -8.97
C LEU A 31 0.77 -18.90 -8.53
N ALA A 32 -0.10 -18.15 -7.86
CA ALA A 32 -1.30 -18.69 -7.22
C ALA A 32 -2.61 -18.34 -7.94
N ILE A 33 -2.67 -17.22 -8.66
CA ILE A 33 -3.94 -16.73 -9.26
C ILE A 33 -4.02 -17.05 -10.75
N VAL A 34 -2.95 -16.76 -11.51
CA VAL A 34 -2.92 -16.89 -12.99
C VAL A 34 -2.88 -18.34 -13.50
N PRO A 35 -2.09 -19.27 -12.92
CA PRO A 35 -1.91 -20.58 -13.54
C PRO A 35 -3.16 -21.46 -13.41
N ARG A 36 -3.63 -22.00 -14.54
CA ARG A 36 -4.83 -22.86 -14.59
C ARG A 36 -4.71 -24.14 -13.76
N ALA A 37 -3.50 -24.68 -13.63
CA ALA A 37 -3.25 -25.86 -12.80
C ALA A 37 -3.60 -25.60 -11.33
N THR A 38 -3.19 -24.45 -10.78
CA THR A 38 -3.49 -24.04 -9.42
C THR A 38 -5.00 -23.80 -9.23
N VAL A 39 -5.67 -23.23 -10.23
CA VAL A 39 -7.13 -23.05 -10.22
C VAL A 39 -7.85 -24.41 -10.13
N GLY A 40 -7.44 -25.39 -10.94
CA GLY A 40 -8.04 -26.72 -10.94
C GLY A 40 -7.88 -27.44 -9.61
N GLN A 41 -6.69 -27.38 -9.00
CA GLN A 41 -6.43 -27.95 -7.69
C GLN A 41 -7.26 -27.29 -6.59
N CYS A 42 -7.41 -25.97 -6.62
CA CYS A 42 -8.20 -25.23 -5.64
C CYS A 42 -9.71 -25.26 -5.88
N ALA A 43 -10.16 -25.79 -7.02
CA ALA A 43 -11.58 -26.03 -7.32
C ALA A 43 -12.01 -27.48 -7.01
N ALA A 44 -11.05 -28.39 -6.77
CA ALA A 44 -11.34 -29.76 -6.39
C ALA A 44 -11.97 -29.82 -4.99
N HIS A 45 -12.82 -30.84 -4.76
CA HIS A 45 -13.40 -31.09 -3.45
C HIS A 45 -12.84 -32.42 -2.88
N PRO A 46 -12.20 -32.41 -1.69
CA PRO A 46 -11.90 -31.26 -0.84
C PRO A 46 -10.71 -30.43 -1.35
N ALA A 47 -10.78 -29.10 -1.17
CA ALA A 47 -9.70 -28.20 -1.55
C ALA A 47 -8.53 -28.26 -0.54
N PRO A 48 -7.27 -28.26 -0.99
CA PRO A 48 -6.12 -28.21 -0.08
C PRO A 48 -6.06 -26.91 0.74
N LEU A 49 -5.57 -26.96 1.98
CA LEU A 49 -5.46 -25.77 2.85
C LEU A 49 -4.56 -24.67 2.28
N PHE A 50 -3.56 -25.00 1.45
CA PHE A 50 -2.71 -24.00 0.81
C PHE A 50 -3.46 -23.12 -0.21
N CYS A 51 -4.71 -23.47 -0.57
CA CYS A 51 -5.58 -22.65 -1.41
C CYS A 51 -6.30 -21.53 -0.65
N LEU A 52 -6.29 -21.53 0.68
CA LEU A 52 -6.94 -20.49 1.51
C LEU A 52 -6.44 -19.07 1.21
N PRO A 53 -5.12 -18.80 1.08
CA PRO A 53 -4.63 -17.47 0.73
C PRO A 53 -5.17 -16.98 -0.62
N ARG A 54 -5.28 -17.88 -1.61
CA ARG A 54 -5.85 -17.56 -2.92
C ARG A 54 -7.31 -17.14 -2.79
N GLN A 55 -8.11 -17.90 -2.05
CA GLN A 55 -9.52 -17.57 -1.83
C GLN A 55 -9.68 -16.24 -1.08
N ALA A 56 -8.87 -15.99 -0.06
CA ALA A 56 -8.86 -14.74 0.68
C ALA A 56 -8.53 -13.53 -0.21
N VAL A 57 -7.51 -13.64 -1.07
CA VAL A 57 -7.14 -12.57 -2.01
C VAL A 57 -8.24 -12.32 -3.04
N LEU A 58 -8.83 -13.38 -3.61
CA LEU A 58 -9.92 -13.25 -4.57
C LEU A 58 -11.18 -12.64 -3.96
N TRP A 59 -11.51 -13.02 -2.71
CA TRP A 59 -12.60 -12.42 -1.97
C TRP A 59 -12.33 -10.94 -1.66
N ALA A 60 -11.14 -10.62 -1.18
CA ALA A 60 -10.72 -9.24 -0.93
C ALA A 60 -10.66 -8.39 -2.20
N GLN A 61 -10.36 -9.01 -3.34
CA GLN A 61 -10.44 -8.38 -4.66
C GLN A 61 -11.89 -8.07 -5.02
N TYR A 62 -12.79 -9.05 -4.92
CA TYR A 62 -14.21 -8.91 -5.26
C TYR A 62 -14.87 -7.77 -4.46
N GLU A 63 -14.66 -7.76 -3.14
CA GLU A 63 -15.20 -6.75 -2.22
C GLU A 63 -14.46 -5.40 -2.24
N GLN A 64 -13.50 -5.20 -3.16
CA GLN A 64 -12.73 -3.96 -3.29
C GLN A 64 -11.91 -3.57 -2.04
N TRP A 65 -11.67 -4.49 -1.09
CA TRP A 65 -11.00 -4.21 0.19
C TRP A 65 -9.61 -3.60 0.02
N PHE A 66 -8.83 -4.05 -0.97
CA PHE A 66 -7.51 -3.47 -1.25
C PHE A 66 -7.59 -1.98 -1.64
N GLY A 67 -8.52 -1.63 -2.53
CA GLY A 67 -8.69 -0.26 -2.98
C GLY A 67 -9.22 0.64 -1.86
N ALA A 68 -10.22 0.16 -1.12
CA ALA A 68 -10.79 0.88 0.02
C ALA A 68 -9.75 1.13 1.12
N ALA A 69 -8.97 0.11 1.48
CA ALA A 69 -7.90 0.24 2.47
C ALA A 69 -6.81 1.24 2.02
N ALA A 70 -6.37 1.17 0.76
CA ALA A 70 -5.41 2.12 0.21
C ALA A 70 -5.93 3.57 0.31
N LEU A 71 -7.20 3.79 -0.07
CA LEU A 71 -7.82 5.11 -0.03
C LEU A 71 -7.93 5.65 1.40
N LEU A 72 -8.43 4.84 2.35
CA LEU A 72 -8.55 5.23 3.75
C LEU A 72 -7.19 5.58 4.37
N LEU A 73 -6.16 4.77 4.10
CA LEU A 73 -4.79 5.03 4.56
C LEU A 73 -4.22 6.29 3.91
N GLY A 74 -4.46 6.49 2.61
CA GLY A 74 -4.01 7.66 1.87
C GLY A 74 -4.64 8.95 2.41
N LEU A 75 -5.95 8.96 2.62
CA LEU A 75 -6.68 10.07 3.23
C LEU A 75 -6.19 10.35 4.65
N ALA A 76 -6.08 9.33 5.50
CA ALA A 76 -5.59 9.48 6.86
C ALA A 76 -4.15 10.00 6.89
N GLY A 77 -3.27 9.46 6.05
CA GLY A 77 -1.89 9.93 5.92
C GLY A 77 -1.80 11.37 5.44
N PHE A 78 -2.63 11.75 4.47
CA PHE A 78 -2.70 13.10 3.93
C PHE A 78 -3.16 14.11 4.99
N VAL A 79 -4.27 13.82 5.68
CA VAL A 79 -4.83 14.72 6.71
C VAL A 79 -3.91 14.85 7.92
N LEU A 80 -3.31 13.74 8.37
CA LEU A 80 -2.45 13.74 9.55
C LEU A 80 -1.00 14.12 9.27
N GLY A 81 -0.62 14.27 7.99
CA GLY A 81 0.78 14.46 7.58
C GLY A 81 1.70 13.32 8.04
N ASN A 82 1.17 12.09 8.10
CA ASN A 82 1.89 10.95 8.67
C ASN A 82 2.59 10.12 7.59
N ARG A 83 3.93 10.09 7.67
CA ARG A 83 4.80 9.34 6.74
C ARG A 83 4.51 7.85 6.69
N LEU A 84 4.29 7.19 7.83
CA LEU A 84 4.08 5.74 7.87
C LEU A 84 2.76 5.35 7.21
N LEU A 85 1.71 6.14 7.44
CA LEU A 85 0.43 5.97 6.75
C LEU A 85 0.58 6.20 5.25
N GLY A 86 1.39 7.19 4.84
CA GLY A 86 1.71 7.42 3.43
C GLY A 86 2.38 6.22 2.76
N ILE A 87 3.42 5.65 3.39
CA ILE A 87 4.10 4.44 2.90
C ILE A 87 3.12 3.26 2.80
N ALA A 88 2.31 3.04 3.83
CA ALA A 88 1.31 1.96 3.84
C ALA A 88 0.26 2.15 2.73
N ALA A 89 -0.22 3.37 2.52
CA ALA A 89 -1.18 3.69 1.46
C ALA A 89 -0.62 3.41 0.06
N ILE A 90 0.65 3.73 -0.19
CA ILE A 90 1.32 3.43 -1.47
C ILE A 90 1.47 1.91 -1.64
N ALA A 91 1.98 1.21 -0.62
CA ALA A 91 2.20 -0.23 -0.67
C ALA A 91 0.88 -0.98 -0.97
N ILE A 92 -0.20 -0.64 -0.25
CA ILE A 92 -1.52 -1.24 -0.46
C ILE A 92 -2.14 -0.77 -1.78
N GLY A 93 -1.92 0.46 -2.23
CA GLY A 93 -2.41 0.96 -3.52
C GLY A 93 -1.78 0.25 -4.73
N ILE A 94 -0.48 -0.07 -4.65
CA ILE A 94 0.19 -0.92 -5.64
C ILE A 94 -0.40 -2.34 -5.61
N ALA A 95 -0.55 -2.93 -4.43
CA ALA A 95 -1.18 -4.24 -4.29
C ALA A 95 -2.63 -4.25 -4.82
N ALA A 96 -3.38 -3.17 -4.63
CA ALA A 96 -4.72 -2.99 -5.18
C ALA A 96 -4.69 -2.95 -6.71
N THR A 97 -3.73 -2.24 -7.31
CA THR A 97 -3.55 -2.15 -8.76
C THR A 97 -3.22 -3.52 -9.38
N VAL A 98 -2.31 -4.26 -8.74
CA VAL A 98 -1.97 -5.64 -9.12
C VAL A 98 -3.20 -6.55 -9.05
N ASN A 99 -4.10 -6.30 -8.11
CA ASN A 99 -5.34 -7.05 -7.93
C ASN A 99 -6.56 -6.37 -8.56
N TYR A 100 -6.38 -5.61 -9.64
CA TYR A 100 -7.45 -4.97 -10.43
C TYR A 100 -8.44 -4.06 -9.66
N ASN A 101 -8.05 -3.56 -8.49
CA ASN A 101 -8.81 -2.58 -7.71
C ASN A 101 -8.18 -1.19 -7.87
N ALA A 102 -7.85 -0.85 -9.11
CA ALA A 102 -6.95 0.26 -9.42
C ALA A 102 -7.54 1.63 -9.10
N THR A 103 -8.85 1.85 -9.30
CA THR A 103 -9.45 3.19 -9.14
C THR A 103 -9.18 3.77 -7.76
N TRP A 104 -9.66 3.12 -6.69
CA TRP A 104 -9.42 3.61 -5.32
C TRP A 104 -7.98 3.40 -4.87
N GLY A 105 -7.33 2.33 -5.35
CA GLY A 105 -5.93 2.04 -5.06
C GLY A 105 -4.98 3.16 -5.50
N LEU A 106 -5.15 3.68 -6.72
CA LEU A 106 -4.33 4.75 -7.27
C LEU A 106 -4.54 6.08 -6.55
N PHE A 107 -5.79 6.44 -6.23
CA PHE A 107 -6.06 7.64 -5.43
C PHE A 107 -5.44 7.54 -4.03
N GLY A 108 -5.58 6.39 -3.36
CA GLY A 108 -4.92 6.14 -2.08
C GLY A 108 -3.40 6.25 -2.15
N ALA A 109 -2.77 5.64 -3.16
CA ALA A 109 -1.33 5.72 -3.37
C ALA A 109 -0.86 7.16 -3.66
N ALA A 110 -1.60 7.92 -4.47
CA ALA A 110 -1.26 9.31 -4.77
C ALA A 110 -1.31 10.19 -3.51
N LEU A 111 -2.36 10.06 -2.70
CA LEU A 111 -2.47 10.76 -1.41
C LEU A 111 -1.38 10.31 -0.43
N GLY A 112 -1.06 9.02 -0.41
CA GLY A 112 0.01 8.47 0.41
C GLY A 112 1.39 9.00 0.04
N LEU A 113 1.67 9.11 -1.27
CA LEU A 113 2.90 9.71 -1.79
C LEU A 113 3.00 11.18 -1.38
N TRP A 114 1.90 11.92 -1.49
CA TRP A 114 1.84 13.30 -1.03
C TRP A 114 2.15 13.39 0.48
N ALA A 115 1.52 12.55 1.29
CA ALA A 115 1.75 12.51 2.74
C ALA A 115 3.22 12.20 3.09
N TRP A 116 3.83 11.26 2.37
CA TRP A 116 5.23 10.89 2.58
C TRP A 116 6.19 12.04 2.21
N ILE A 117 6.04 12.64 1.03
CA ILE A 117 6.87 13.76 0.59
C ILE A 117 6.64 15.00 1.47
N GLY A 118 5.38 15.28 1.82
CA GLY A 118 5.00 16.39 2.70
C GLY A 118 5.65 16.29 4.07
N ALA A 119 5.67 15.08 4.66
CA ALA A 119 6.33 14.82 5.93
C ALA A 119 7.87 14.97 5.83
N ALA A 120 8.48 14.61 4.69
CA ALA A 120 9.92 14.76 4.47
C ALA A 120 10.35 16.22 4.27
N THR A 121 9.48 17.06 3.69
CA THR A 121 9.75 18.47 3.38
C THR A 121 9.42 19.43 4.52
N GLY A 122 8.93 18.93 5.66
CA GLY A 122 8.65 19.75 6.84
C GLY A 122 7.43 20.69 6.70
N ARG A 123 6.60 20.48 5.68
CA ARG A 123 5.39 21.27 5.43
C ARG A 123 4.30 20.88 6.45
N ARG A 124 4.47 21.27 7.71
CA ARG A 124 3.39 21.24 8.72
C ARG A 124 2.51 22.45 8.46
N LEU A 125 1.25 22.23 8.12
CA LEU A 125 0.26 23.28 7.87
C LEU A 125 -0.18 24.06 9.15
N THR A 126 0.61 24.07 10.24
CA THR A 126 0.12 24.46 11.57
C THR A 126 0.97 25.45 12.37
N THR A 127 1.92 26.16 11.79
CA THR A 127 2.50 27.35 12.46
C THR A 127 2.00 28.62 11.79
N PRO A 128 1.05 29.35 12.43
CA PRO A 128 0.78 30.73 12.06
C PRO A 128 2.08 31.54 12.10
N PRO A 129 2.25 32.56 11.23
CA PRO A 129 3.39 33.46 11.33
C PRO A 129 3.43 34.10 12.72
N GLU A 130 4.60 34.06 13.35
CA GLU A 130 4.86 34.77 14.60
C GLU A 130 4.66 36.28 14.34
N PRO A 131 3.88 37.00 15.16
CA PRO A 131 3.70 38.44 14.97
C PRO A 131 5.05 39.14 15.18
N SER A 132 5.51 39.86 14.16
CA SER A 132 6.69 40.73 14.23
C SER A 132 6.43 41.91 15.18
N PRO A 133 7.38 42.27 16.06
CA PRO A 133 7.28 43.46 16.91
C PRO A 133 7.33 44.77 16.12
#